data_AF-A0AAQ3LC18-F1
#
_entry.id   AF-A0AAQ3LC18-F1
#
_cell.length_a   1.000
_cell.length_b   1.000
_cell.length_c   1.000
_cell.angle_alpha   90.00
_cell.angle_beta   90.00
_cell.angle_gamma   90.00
#
_symmetry.space_group_name_H-M   'P 1'
#
loop_
_entity.id
_entity.type
_entity.pdbx_description
1 polymer ?
#
loop_
_entity_poly.entity_id
_entity_poly.type
_entity_poly.pdbx_seq_one_letter_code
_entity_poly.pdbx_strand_id
1 'polypeptide(L)'
;MNNQATRNSIGNSIPLRLALSGNALFSTVSAIFLIFQPTLVGDWLGFHSPVAFTIIGVALAVFAGELFYQTTGKRIIAWRVLIASCSDYVWVLASIPLLILNPVDFSSTGVLLISAVAIVVCVFGSCQLWGIEHAHKTSHKNGYRLCAAIEVNAPSASMWQVISQLGDIHKYSSGLKDSVVINNDAPGVGAVRVCSDCKGNQWAEECTDFRVGHGYSVRFKADDPKFPFPVSDMIGGWELSSKGEGSEIQIWFELKPKPLWLAPVILSLLAFQLDSSFPKVVQNMANDVCGEGGNLNAGNETGIVARLLPSAC
;
A
#
# COMPACT_ATOMS: atom_id res chain seq x y z
N MET A 1 -17.35 -0.02 18.03
CA MET A 1 -17.13 0.75 16.78
C MET A 1 -16.45 -0.06 15.66
N ASN A 2 -15.87 -1.24 15.90
CA ASN A 2 -15.15 -2.03 14.88
C ASN A 2 -16.00 -2.60 13.72
N ASN A 3 -17.30 -2.88 13.91
CA ASN A 3 -18.11 -3.50 12.85
C ASN A 3 -18.46 -2.55 11.70
N GLN A 4 -18.51 -1.23 11.95
CA GLN A 4 -18.89 -0.27 10.91
C GLN A 4 -17.70 0.11 10.02
N ALA A 5 -16.51 0.29 10.61
CA ALA A 5 -15.28 0.52 9.85
C ALA A 5 -14.95 -0.67 8.92
N THR A 6 -15.07 -1.90 9.45
CA THR A 6 -14.80 -3.12 8.66
C THR A 6 -15.79 -3.27 7.49
N ARG A 7 -17.09 -2.96 7.69
CA ARG A 7 -18.09 -3.00 6.60
C ARG A 7 -17.82 -1.96 5.51
N ASN A 8 -17.46 -0.74 5.90
CA ASN A 8 -17.16 0.34 4.96
C ASN A 8 -15.94 -0.01 4.10
N SER A 9 -14.89 -0.55 4.73
CA SER A 9 -13.67 -0.93 4.03
C SER A 9 -13.89 -2.06 3.01
N ILE A 10 -14.69 -3.09 3.35
CA ILE A 10 -15.05 -4.15 2.40
C ILE A 10 -15.79 -3.56 1.20
N GLY A 11 -16.79 -2.70 1.44
CA GLY A 11 -17.58 -2.05 0.38
C GLY A 11 -16.71 -1.22 -0.56
N ASN A 12 -15.79 -0.43 -0.02
CA ASN A 12 -14.89 0.43 -0.80
C ASN A 12 -13.89 -0.37 -1.65
N SER A 13 -13.59 -1.62 -1.28
CA SER A 13 -12.66 -2.47 -2.04
C SER A 13 -13.31 -3.22 -3.22
N ILE A 14 -14.64 -3.31 -3.28
CA ILE A 14 -15.36 -4.07 -4.32
C ILE A 14 -14.98 -3.64 -5.74
N PRO A 15 -14.95 -2.33 -6.08
CA PRO A 15 -14.66 -1.91 -7.44
C PRO A 15 -13.23 -2.29 -7.87
N LEU A 16 -12.28 -2.22 -6.94
CA LEU A 16 -10.90 -2.64 -7.18
C LEU A 16 -10.79 -4.15 -7.43
N ARG A 17 -11.49 -4.97 -6.64
CA ARG A 17 -11.53 -6.43 -6.83
C ARG A 17 -12.17 -6.82 -8.15
N LEU A 18 -13.23 -6.12 -8.56
CA LEU A 18 -13.89 -6.35 -9.85
C LEU A 18 -12.96 -6.00 -11.01
N ALA A 19 -12.28 -4.86 -10.96
CA ALA A 19 -11.32 -4.46 -12.00
C ALA A 19 -10.15 -5.46 -12.13
N LEU A 20 -9.57 -5.87 -11.00
CA LEU A 20 -8.52 -6.89 -10.96
C LEU A 20 -9.00 -8.25 -11.50
N SER A 21 -10.20 -8.68 -11.10
CA SER A 21 -10.78 -9.96 -11.56
C SER A 21 -11.08 -9.95 -13.06
N GLY A 22 -11.63 -8.84 -13.57
CA GLY A 22 -11.89 -8.65 -14.99
C GLY A 22 -10.60 -8.72 -15.81
N ASN A 23 -9.54 -8.04 -15.38
CA ASN A 23 -8.23 -8.10 -16.04
C ASN A 23 -7.63 -9.52 -15.97
N ALA A 24 -7.71 -10.18 -14.81
CA ALA A 24 -7.21 -11.54 -14.65
C ALA A 24 -7.90 -12.54 -15.60
N LEU A 25 -9.23 -12.44 -15.73
CA LEU A 25 -10.02 -13.27 -16.64
C LEU A 25 -9.65 -12.99 -18.10
N PHE A 26 -9.59 -11.72 -18.50
CA PHE A 26 -9.23 -11.32 -19.86
C PHE A 26 -7.81 -11.80 -20.24
N SER A 27 -6.86 -11.62 -19.33
CA SER A 27 -5.47 -12.08 -19.50
C SER A 27 -5.39 -13.60 -19.59
N THR A 28 -6.19 -14.33 -18.81
CA THR A 28 -6.25 -15.81 -18.84
C THR A 28 -6.78 -16.31 -20.18
N VAL A 29 -7.89 -15.73 -20.68
CA VAL A 29 -8.44 -16.10 -21.98
C VAL A 29 -7.42 -15.83 -23.09
N SER A 30 -6.77 -14.66 -23.05
CA SER A 30 -5.72 -14.30 -24.01
C SER A 30 -4.53 -15.27 -23.96
N ALA A 31 -4.09 -15.64 -22.75
CA ALA A 31 -3.02 -16.62 -22.55
C ALA A 31 -3.38 -18.00 -23.13
N ILE A 32 -4.61 -18.48 -22.92
CA ILE A 32 -5.08 -19.77 -23.46
C ILE A 32 -4.98 -19.76 -25.00
N PHE A 33 -5.46 -18.71 -25.67
CA PHE A 33 -5.36 -18.63 -27.13
C PHE A 33 -3.90 -18.61 -27.62
N LEU A 34 -3.03 -17.83 -26.98
CA LEU A 34 -1.62 -17.72 -27.37
C LEU A 34 -0.80 -18.99 -27.10
N ILE A 35 -1.14 -19.76 -26.06
CA ILE A 35 -0.45 -21.01 -25.71
C ILE A 35 -0.95 -22.17 -26.59
N PHE A 36 -2.27 -22.33 -26.70
CA PHE A 36 -2.86 -23.53 -27.32
C PHE A 36 -3.23 -23.36 -28.79
N GLN A 37 -3.41 -22.13 -29.28
CA GLN A 37 -3.78 -21.83 -30.67
C GLN A 37 -2.87 -20.74 -31.29
N PRO A 38 -1.52 -20.83 -31.16
CA PRO A 38 -0.63 -19.78 -31.62
C PRO A 38 -0.67 -19.55 -33.14
N THR A 39 -0.96 -20.59 -33.94
CA THR A 39 -1.08 -20.48 -35.40
C THR A 39 -2.30 -19.66 -35.79
N LEU A 40 -3.47 -19.93 -35.17
CA LEU A 40 -4.70 -19.17 -35.40
C LEU A 40 -4.51 -17.69 -35.06
N VAL A 41 -3.85 -17.39 -33.94
CA VAL A 41 -3.52 -16.01 -33.57
C VAL A 41 -2.56 -15.39 -34.57
N GLY A 42 -1.57 -16.15 -35.06
CA GLY A 42 -0.65 -15.69 -36.10
C GLY A 42 -1.34 -15.36 -37.43
N ASP A 43 -2.31 -16.17 -37.85
CA ASP A 43 -3.12 -15.93 -39.03
C ASP A 43 -3.94 -14.64 -38.90
N TRP A 44 -4.56 -14.41 -37.73
CA TRP A 44 -5.26 -13.15 -37.46
C TRP A 44 -4.34 -11.95 -37.46
N LEU A 45 -3.15 -12.07 -36.87
CA LEU A 45 -2.17 -10.99 -36.79
C LEU A 45 -1.46 -10.73 -38.13
N GLY A 46 -1.39 -11.71 -39.03
CA GLY A 46 -0.52 -11.65 -40.21
C GLY A 46 0.96 -11.89 -39.89
N PHE A 47 1.25 -12.51 -38.74
CA PHE A 47 2.62 -12.75 -38.27
C PHE A 47 2.76 -14.15 -37.67
N HIS A 48 3.66 -14.97 -38.22
CA HIS A 48 3.82 -16.37 -37.81
C HIS A 48 5.07 -16.57 -36.97
N SER A 49 4.94 -16.43 -35.65
CA SER A 49 5.96 -16.87 -34.70
C SER A 49 5.33 -17.59 -33.52
N PRO A 50 5.03 -18.90 -33.66
CA PRO A 50 4.36 -19.66 -32.60
C PRO A 50 5.12 -19.61 -31.28
N VAL A 51 6.45 -19.69 -31.31
CA VAL A 51 7.30 -19.60 -30.12
C VAL A 51 7.13 -18.26 -29.39
N ALA A 52 7.12 -17.14 -30.13
CA ALA A 52 6.92 -15.81 -29.52
C ALA A 52 5.53 -15.70 -28.87
N PHE A 53 4.48 -16.18 -29.55
CA PHE A 53 3.13 -16.18 -28.99
C PHE A 53 3.03 -17.03 -27.74
N THR A 54 3.60 -18.24 -27.73
CA THR A 54 3.61 -19.08 -26.53
C THR A 54 4.33 -18.42 -25.36
N ILE A 55 5.48 -17.76 -25.59
CA ILE A 55 6.20 -17.02 -24.54
C ILE A 55 5.32 -15.90 -23.96
N ILE A 56 4.68 -15.10 -24.82
CA ILE A 56 3.77 -14.03 -24.39
C ILE A 56 2.58 -14.63 -23.62
N GLY A 57 2.02 -15.73 -24.10
CA GLY A 57 0.91 -16.42 -23.45
C GLY A 57 1.27 -16.94 -22.06
N VAL A 58 2.45 -17.53 -21.88
CA VAL A 58 2.95 -17.96 -20.55
C VAL A 58 3.14 -16.76 -19.63
N ALA A 59 3.71 -15.65 -20.11
CA ALA A 59 3.86 -14.42 -19.33
C ALA A 59 2.50 -13.86 -18.89
N LEU A 60 1.50 -13.84 -19.78
CA LEU A 60 0.13 -13.43 -19.45
C LEU A 60 -0.55 -14.38 -18.45
N ALA A 61 -0.28 -15.69 -18.51
CA ALA A 61 -0.80 -16.64 -17.52
C ALA A 61 -0.22 -16.37 -16.12
N VAL A 62 1.08 -16.09 -16.02
CA VAL A 62 1.72 -15.70 -14.75
C VAL A 62 1.13 -14.39 -14.22
N PHE A 63 0.98 -13.39 -15.10
CA PHE A 63 0.35 -12.11 -14.75
C PHE A 63 -1.10 -12.30 -14.25
N ALA A 64 -1.90 -13.10 -14.94
CA ALA A 64 -3.27 -13.39 -14.53
C ALA A 64 -3.34 -14.11 -13.17
N GLY A 65 -2.44 -15.08 -12.92
CA GLY A 65 -2.34 -15.76 -11.64
C GLY A 65 -2.03 -14.81 -10.48
N GLU A 66 -1.12 -13.86 -10.71
CA GLU A 66 -0.80 -12.79 -9.77
C GLU A 66 -2.01 -11.89 -9.46
N LEU A 67 -2.80 -11.52 -10.48
CA LEU A 67 -4.03 -10.75 -10.27
C LEU A 67 -5.09 -11.55 -9.49
N PHE A 68 -5.28 -12.84 -9.79
CA PHE A 68 -6.20 -13.71 -9.03
C PHE A 68 -5.77 -13.88 -7.57
N TYR A 69 -4.46 -13.98 -7.31
CA TYR A 69 -3.94 -14.01 -5.95
C TYR A 69 -4.32 -12.73 -5.19
N GLN A 70 -4.18 -11.56 -5.83
CA GLN A 70 -4.55 -10.29 -5.22
C GLN A 70 -6.07 -10.15 -4.98
N THR A 71 -6.92 -10.66 -5.88
CA THR A 71 -8.39 -10.60 -5.72
C THR A 71 -8.93 -11.53 -4.65
N THR A 72 -8.25 -12.63 -4.36
CA THR A 72 -8.65 -13.62 -3.34
C THR A 72 -8.06 -13.32 -1.96
N GLY A 73 -7.04 -12.46 -1.89
CA GLY A 73 -6.43 -12.03 -0.63
C GLY A 73 -7.40 -11.31 0.30
N LYS A 74 -7.26 -11.56 1.62
CA LYS A 74 -8.03 -10.85 2.67
C LYS A 74 -7.83 -9.33 2.62
N ARG A 75 -6.59 -8.91 2.31
CA ARG A 75 -6.20 -7.51 2.14
C ARG A 75 -5.63 -7.31 0.74
N ILE A 76 -6.07 -6.26 0.07
CA ILE A 76 -5.50 -5.85 -1.22
C ILE A 76 -4.28 -5.00 -0.93
N ILE A 77 -3.17 -5.34 -1.58
CA ILE A 77 -1.90 -4.65 -1.41
C ILE A 77 -1.78 -3.59 -2.51
N ALA A 78 -2.08 -2.34 -2.18
CA ALA A 78 -2.22 -1.25 -3.16
C ALA A 78 -1.02 -1.10 -4.11
N TRP A 79 0.22 -1.25 -3.61
CA TRP A 79 1.42 -1.13 -4.44
C TRP A 79 1.55 -2.24 -5.50
N ARG A 80 1.07 -3.46 -5.23
CA ARG A 80 1.06 -4.55 -6.23
C ARG A 80 0.04 -4.27 -7.33
N VAL A 81 -1.11 -3.70 -6.94
CA VAL A 81 -2.11 -3.24 -7.91
C VAL A 81 -1.56 -2.11 -8.77
N LEU A 82 -0.83 -1.17 -8.18
CA LEU A 82 -0.17 -0.10 -8.93
C LEU A 82 0.80 -0.67 -9.98
N ILE A 83 1.62 -1.66 -9.63
CA ILE A 83 2.54 -2.32 -10.59
C ILE A 83 1.75 -3.00 -11.71
N ALA A 84 0.64 -3.68 -11.39
CA ALA A 84 -0.23 -4.26 -12.40
C ALA A 84 -0.78 -3.20 -13.37
N SER A 85 -1.32 -2.09 -12.85
CA SER A 85 -1.82 -0.99 -13.68
C SER A 85 -0.72 -0.35 -14.52
N CYS A 86 0.49 -0.17 -13.96
CA CYS A 86 1.64 0.31 -14.74
C CYS A 86 2.00 -0.67 -15.87
N SER A 87 1.92 -1.98 -15.61
CA SER A 87 2.20 -3.01 -16.62
C SER A 87 1.16 -2.98 -17.75
N ASP A 88 -0.13 -2.78 -17.42
CA ASP A 88 -1.20 -2.55 -18.39
C ASP A 88 -0.91 -1.33 -19.28
N TYR A 89 -0.51 -0.19 -18.68
CA TYR A 89 -0.15 0.99 -19.47
C TYR A 89 1.12 0.80 -20.30
N VAL A 90 2.13 0.09 -19.80
CA VAL A 90 3.34 -0.25 -20.58
C VAL A 90 2.95 -1.07 -21.81
N TRP A 91 2.04 -2.04 -21.67
CA TRP A 91 1.51 -2.81 -22.80
C TRP A 91 0.81 -1.91 -23.83
N VAL A 92 -0.08 -1.03 -23.38
CA VAL A 92 -0.78 -0.07 -24.25
C VAL A 92 0.20 0.84 -24.98
N LEU A 93 1.16 1.42 -24.26
CA LEU A 93 2.16 2.31 -24.83
C LEU A 93 3.10 1.57 -25.81
N ALA A 94 3.45 0.31 -25.55
CA ALA A 94 4.25 -0.50 -26.45
C ALA A 94 3.49 -0.86 -27.75
N SER A 95 2.16 -0.97 -27.69
CA SER A 95 1.34 -1.24 -28.88
C SER A 95 1.33 -0.08 -29.88
N ILE A 96 1.48 1.17 -29.42
CA ILE A 96 1.46 2.37 -30.27
C ILE A 96 2.59 2.37 -31.33
N PRO A 97 3.88 2.31 -30.96
CA PRO A 97 4.96 2.28 -31.94
C PRO A 97 4.93 0.99 -32.78
N LEU A 98 4.48 -0.12 -32.20
CA LEU A 98 4.30 -1.37 -32.94
C LEU A 98 3.30 -1.21 -34.10
N LEU A 99 2.20 -0.48 -33.89
CA LEU A 99 1.19 -0.22 -34.92
C LEU A 99 1.60 0.91 -35.88
N ILE A 100 2.28 1.96 -35.41
CA ILE A 100 2.65 3.12 -36.25
C ILE A 100 3.85 2.81 -37.14
N LEU A 101 4.90 2.21 -36.57
CA LEU A 101 6.12 1.89 -37.32
C LEU A 101 5.94 0.63 -38.17
N ASN A 102 4.93 -0.19 -37.84
CA ASN A 102 4.62 -1.45 -38.48
C ASN A 102 5.88 -2.27 -38.82
N PRO A 103 6.79 -2.52 -37.86
CA PRO A 103 8.03 -3.26 -38.13
C PRO A 103 7.76 -4.73 -38.51
N VAL A 104 6.52 -5.18 -38.29
CA VAL A 104 5.97 -6.47 -38.67
C VAL A 104 4.77 -6.15 -39.55
N ASP A 105 4.67 -6.73 -40.74
CA ASP A 105 3.58 -6.48 -41.69
C ASP A 105 2.23 -7.03 -41.18
N PHE A 106 1.65 -6.39 -40.15
CA PHE A 106 0.41 -6.84 -39.55
C PHE A 106 -0.74 -6.79 -40.55
N SER A 107 -1.61 -7.80 -40.50
CA SER A 107 -2.86 -7.78 -41.26
C SER A 107 -3.80 -6.69 -40.73
N SER A 108 -4.77 -6.25 -41.54
CA SER A 108 -5.81 -5.30 -41.08
C SER A 108 -6.59 -5.83 -39.88
N THR A 109 -6.85 -7.14 -39.83
CA THR A 109 -7.48 -7.81 -38.68
C THR A 109 -6.57 -7.75 -37.45
N GLY A 110 -5.26 -7.91 -37.65
CA GLY A 110 -4.26 -7.86 -36.59
C GLY A 110 -4.15 -6.47 -35.96
N VAL A 111 -4.10 -5.42 -36.78
CA VAL A 111 -4.13 -4.03 -36.31
C VAL A 111 -5.38 -3.75 -35.48
N LEU A 112 -6.54 -4.18 -35.96
CA LEU A 112 -7.80 -4.03 -35.23
C LEU A 112 -7.78 -4.79 -33.90
N LEU A 113 -7.29 -6.03 -33.89
CA LEU A 113 -7.21 -6.87 -32.70
C LEU A 113 -6.28 -6.27 -31.64
N ILE A 114 -5.05 -5.89 -32.01
CA ILE A 114 -4.09 -5.25 -31.10
C ILE A 114 -4.68 -3.97 -30.52
N SER A 115 -5.32 -3.14 -31.35
CA SER A 115 -5.96 -1.89 -30.91
C SER A 115 -7.10 -2.16 -29.91
N ALA A 116 -7.95 -3.15 -30.19
CA ALA A 116 -9.06 -3.53 -29.31
C ALA A 116 -8.55 -4.05 -27.95
N VAL A 117 -7.54 -4.91 -27.96
CA VAL A 117 -6.89 -5.41 -26.75
C VAL A 117 -6.27 -4.26 -25.96
N ALA A 118 -5.56 -3.33 -26.61
CA ALA A 118 -4.96 -2.17 -25.95
C ALA A 118 -6.02 -1.28 -25.29
N ILE A 119 -7.17 -1.04 -25.93
CA ILE A 119 -8.27 -0.28 -25.33
C ILE A 119 -8.81 -0.99 -24.08
N VAL A 120 -9.06 -2.30 -24.15
CA VAL A 120 -9.57 -3.08 -23.01
C VAL A 120 -8.58 -3.06 -21.85
N VAL A 121 -7.29 -3.27 -22.11
CA VAL A 121 -6.23 -3.24 -21.10
C VAL A 121 -6.09 -1.83 -20.49
N CYS A 122 -6.21 -0.77 -21.30
CA CYS A 122 -6.22 0.61 -20.81
C CYS A 122 -7.40 0.88 -19.86
N VAL A 123 -8.58 0.36 -20.18
CA VAL A 123 -9.76 0.45 -19.30
C VAL A 123 -9.51 -0.27 -17.98
N PHE A 124 -8.95 -1.48 -18.00
CA PHE A 124 -8.60 -2.19 -16.78
C PHE A 124 -7.60 -1.44 -15.91
N GLY A 125 -6.48 -0.99 -16.48
CA GLY A 125 -5.48 -0.20 -15.75
C GLY A 125 -6.09 1.07 -15.13
N SER A 126 -6.97 1.75 -15.87
CA SER A 126 -7.67 2.95 -15.38
C SER A 126 -8.66 2.64 -14.25
N CYS A 127 -9.45 1.57 -14.38
CA CYS A 127 -10.37 1.11 -13.33
C CYS A 127 -9.64 0.65 -12.07
N GLN A 128 -8.46 0.03 -12.20
CA GLN A 128 -7.62 -0.35 -11.07
C GLN A 128 -7.09 0.88 -10.33
N LEU A 129 -6.56 1.88 -11.03
CA LEU A 129 -6.11 3.14 -10.40
C LEU A 129 -7.26 3.86 -9.68
N TRP A 130 -8.43 3.96 -10.33
CA TRP A 130 -9.61 4.52 -9.70
C TRP A 130 -10.07 3.71 -8.48
N GLY A 131 -9.98 2.37 -8.55
CA GLY A 131 -10.30 1.49 -7.43
C GLY A 131 -9.34 1.64 -6.25
N ILE A 132 -8.05 1.89 -6.46
CA ILE A 132 -7.09 2.25 -5.40
C ILE A 132 -7.53 3.54 -4.73
N GLU A 133 -7.82 4.57 -5.53
CA GLU A 133 -8.26 5.86 -5.01
C GLU A 133 -9.54 5.71 -4.16
N HIS A 134 -10.52 4.97 -4.66
CA HIS A 134 -11.79 4.74 -4.00
C HIS A 134 -11.64 3.93 -2.70
N ALA A 135 -10.77 2.91 -2.70
CA ALA A 135 -10.51 2.07 -1.52
C ALA A 135 -9.97 2.89 -0.32
N HIS A 136 -9.25 3.98 -0.58
CA HIS A 136 -8.67 4.82 0.46
C HIS A 136 -9.48 6.07 0.78
N LYS A 137 -10.58 6.36 0.07
CA LYS A 137 -11.34 7.59 0.24
C LYS A 137 -12.11 7.58 1.56
N THR A 138 -12.01 8.66 2.34
CA THR A 138 -12.75 8.79 3.60
C THR A 138 -14.17 9.34 3.38
N SER A 139 -15.16 8.90 4.17
CA SER A 139 -16.55 9.35 4.04
C SER A 139 -16.80 10.78 4.53
N HIS A 140 -15.97 11.29 5.45
CA HIS A 140 -16.25 12.53 6.18
C HIS A 140 -15.47 13.75 5.69
N LYS A 141 -14.38 13.57 4.94
CA LYS A 141 -13.56 14.65 4.39
C LYS A 141 -13.12 14.27 2.97
N ASN A 142 -12.89 15.25 2.09
CA ASN A 142 -12.28 15.04 0.77
C ASN A 142 -10.79 14.68 0.89
N GLY A 143 -10.49 13.66 1.69
CA GLY A 143 -9.17 13.14 2.00
C GLY A 143 -9.19 11.62 1.99
N TYR A 144 -7.99 11.06 2.16
CA TYR A 144 -7.72 9.64 2.04
C TYR A 144 -7.15 9.12 3.35
N ARG A 145 -7.44 7.86 3.69
CA ARG A 145 -6.93 7.21 4.90
C ARG A 145 -6.09 5.99 4.56
N LEU A 146 -4.93 5.93 5.19
CA LEU A 146 -4.02 4.79 5.22
C LEU A 146 -3.94 4.27 6.65
N CYS A 147 -3.88 2.97 6.83
CA CYS A 147 -3.58 2.42 8.15
C CYS A 147 -2.95 1.04 8.09
N ALA A 148 -2.28 0.68 9.18
CA ALA A 148 -1.74 -0.63 9.46
C ALA A 148 -2.09 -0.98 10.90
N ALA A 149 -2.62 -2.19 11.13
CA ALA A 149 -2.73 -2.75 12.47
C ALA A 149 -1.69 -3.85 12.62
N ILE A 150 -0.98 -3.82 13.74
CA ILE A 150 0.15 -4.68 14.04
C ILE A 150 -0.10 -5.30 15.41
N GLU A 151 -0.18 -6.64 15.46
CA GLU A 151 -0.25 -7.37 16.72
C GLU A 151 1.15 -7.66 17.24
N VAL A 152 1.36 -7.51 18.55
CA VAL A 152 2.59 -7.93 19.24
C VAL A 152 2.27 -8.65 20.53
N ASN A 153 3.16 -9.58 20.92
CA ASN A 153 3.08 -10.27 22.20
C ASN A 153 3.75 -9.46 23.33
N ALA A 154 3.29 -8.23 23.52
CA ALA A 154 3.74 -7.35 24.60
C ALA A 154 2.53 -6.68 25.26
N PRO A 155 2.48 -6.56 26.60
CA PRO A 155 1.37 -5.91 27.29
C PRO A 155 1.17 -4.48 26.83
N SER A 156 -0.08 -4.06 26.66
CA SER A 156 -0.43 -2.70 26.22
C SER A 156 0.12 -1.62 27.17
N ALA A 157 0.13 -1.87 28.48
CA ALA A 157 0.72 -0.93 29.44
C ALA A 157 2.22 -0.68 29.18
N SER A 158 2.98 -1.73 28.90
CA SER A 158 4.41 -1.64 28.57
C SER A 158 4.62 -0.98 27.20
N MET A 159 3.86 -1.37 26.19
CA MET A 159 3.92 -0.73 24.87
C MET A 159 3.62 0.76 24.94
N TRP A 160 2.67 1.18 25.78
CA TRP A 160 2.35 2.59 25.97
C TRP A 160 3.53 3.39 26.54
N GLN A 161 4.33 2.81 27.43
CA GLN A 161 5.50 3.50 28.00
C GLN A 161 6.50 3.91 26.92
N VAL A 162 6.64 3.12 25.85
CA VAL A 162 7.50 3.44 24.71
C VAL A 162 6.78 4.31 23.68
N ILE A 163 5.56 3.96 23.29
CA ILE A 163 4.80 4.69 22.25
C ILE A 163 4.52 6.14 22.67
N SER A 164 4.28 6.39 23.96
CA SER A 164 3.97 7.72 24.50
C SER A 164 5.17 8.67 24.53
N GLN A 165 6.40 8.15 24.41
CA GLN A 165 7.61 8.98 24.32
C GLN A 165 7.74 9.53 22.91
N LEU A 166 7.04 10.63 22.63
CA LEU A 166 7.01 11.24 21.30
C LEU A 166 8.44 11.45 20.75
N GLY A 167 9.41 11.93 21.54
CA GLY A 167 10.78 12.12 21.06
C GLY A 167 11.50 10.84 20.60
N ASP A 168 11.13 9.67 21.10
CA ASP A 168 12.02 8.50 21.07
C ASP A 168 11.81 7.57 19.86
N ILE A 169 10.90 7.89 18.94
CA ILE A 169 10.62 7.00 17.79
C ILE A 169 11.86 6.71 16.91
N HIS A 170 12.84 7.62 16.89
CA HIS A 170 14.09 7.43 16.15
C HIS A 170 14.93 6.25 16.68
N LYS A 171 14.79 5.89 17.96
CA LYS A 171 15.47 4.73 18.56
C LYS A 171 15.03 3.41 17.92
N TYR A 172 13.81 3.36 17.38
CA TYR A 172 13.19 2.15 16.86
C TYR A 172 13.05 2.13 15.34
N SER A 173 13.23 3.29 14.68
CA SER A 173 13.06 3.47 13.24
C SER A 173 14.39 3.78 12.56
N SER A 174 14.92 2.83 11.78
CA SER A 174 16.18 3.00 11.04
C SER A 174 16.14 4.06 9.93
N GLY A 175 14.94 4.53 9.56
CA GLY A 175 14.77 5.60 8.59
C GLY A 175 14.92 7.01 9.18
N LEU A 176 14.86 7.14 10.51
CA LEU A 176 14.97 8.41 11.20
C LEU A 176 16.38 8.61 11.75
N LYS A 177 16.92 9.81 11.52
CA LYS A 177 18.18 10.24 12.13
C LYS A 177 17.97 10.75 13.54
N ASP A 178 16.94 11.57 13.73
CA ASP A 178 16.63 12.20 15.01
C ASP A 178 15.13 12.54 15.10
N SER A 179 14.64 12.60 16.33
CA SER A 179 13.29 12.99 16.67
C SER A 179 13.32 13.65 18.05
N VAL A 180 12.91 14.92 18.14
CA VAL A 180 13.02 15.70 19.38
C VAL A 180 11.72 16.46 19.62
N VAL A 181 11.23 16.43 20.85
CA VAL A 181 10.13 17.31 21.29
C VAL A 181 10.73 18.69 21.58
N ILE A 182 10.30 19.71 20.86
CA ILE A 182 10.77 21.08 21.05
C ILE A 182 10.11 21.72 22.28
N ASN A 183 10.77 22.73 22.86
CA ASN A 183 10.35 23.47 24.05
C ASN A 183 10.37 22.70 25.39
N ASN A 184 10.96 21.50 25.44
CA ASN A 184 10.99 20.64 26.65
C ASN A 184 9.59 20.31 27.20
N ASP A 185 8.56 20.36 26.35
CA ASP A 185 7.21 19.99 26.75
C ASP A 185 7.16 18.49 27.07
N ALA A 186 6.46 18.13 28.13
CA ALA A 186 6.12 16.74 28.39
C ALA A 186 5.24 16.22 27.23
N PRO A 187 5.33 14.92 26.87
CA PRO A 187 4.44 14.33 25.87
C PRO A 187 2.97 14.60 26.21
N GLY A 188 2.23 15.21 25.29
CA GLY A 188 0.86 15.63 25.53
C GLY A 188 0.31 16.56 24.44
N VAL A 189 -0.93 17.01 24.59
CA VAL A 189 -1.57 17.95 23.65
C VAL A 189 -0.80 19.26 23.59
N GLY A 190 -0.51 19.74 22.38
CA GLY A 190 0.29 20.93 22.11
C GLY A 190 1.79 20.66 21.98
N ALA A 191 2.29 19.50 22.41
CA ALA A 191 3.69 19.14 22.23
C ALA A 191 4.01 19.04 20.72
N VAL A 192 5.11 19.66 20.32
CA VAL A 192 5.59 19.61 18.93
C VAL A 192 6.84 18.75 18.86
N ARG A 193 6.84 17.75 17.99
CA ARG A 193 7.99 16.91 17.68
C ARG A 193 8.54 17.28 16.31
N VAL A 194 9.86 17.40 16.22
CA VAL A 194 10.58 17.60 14.97
C VAL A 194 11.36 16.34 14.65
N CYS A 195 11.09 15.75 13.49
CA CYS A 195 11.73 14.55 12.98
C CYS A 195 12.67 14.91 11.82
N SER A 196 13.79 14.19 11.70
CA SER A 196 14.66 14.25 10.53
C SER A 196 15.01 12.85 10.05
N ASP A 197 15.08 12.67 8.73
CA ASP A 197 15.50 11.39 8.14
C ASP A 197 17.00 11.36 7.81
N CYS A 198 17.50 10.17 7.49
CA CYS A 198 18.90 9.98 7.10
C CYS A 198 19.27 10.64 5.75
N LYS A 199 18.29 11.19 5.02
CA LYS A 199 18.49 11.88 3.73
C LYS A 199 18.50 13.41 3.89
N GLY A 200 18.32 13.92 5.11
CA GLY A 200 18.32 15.35 5.41
C GLY A 200 16.96 16.03 5.30
N ASN A 201 15.88 15.29 5.04
CA ASN A 201 14.53 15.83 5.11
C ASN A 201 14.12 16.06 6.57
N GLN A 202 13.22 17.01 6.80
CA GLN A 202 12.77 17.38 8.14
C GLN A 202 11.27 17.70 8.12
N TRP A 203 10.56 17.30 9.16
CA TRP A 203 9.16 17.67 9.34
C TRP A 203 8.82 17.85 10.82
N ALA A 204 7.76 18.61 11.08
CA ALA A 204 7.24 18.83 12.42
C ALA A 204 5.81 18.30 12.55
N GLU A 205 5.51 17.77 13.73
CA GLU A 205 4.25 17.15 14.10
C GLU A 205 3.77 17.75 15.42
N GLU A 206 2.55 18.29 15.47
CA GLU A 206 1.93 18.80 16.69
C GLU A 206 0.93 17.77 17.23
N CYS A 207 1.05 17.38 18.50
CA CYS A 207 0.12 16.46 19.15
C CYS A 207 -1.21 17.16 19.42
N THR A 208 -2.28 16.71 18.75
CA THR A 208 -3.62 17.31 18.84
C THR A 208 -4.56 16.54 19.77
N ASP A 209 -4.27 15.27 20.06
CA ASP A 209 -5.01 14.42 21.00
C ASP A 209 -4.03 13.48 21.70
N PHE A 210 -4.19 13.27 23.01
CA PHE A 210 -3.31 12.39 23.78
C PHE A 210 -4.10 11.68 24.88
N ARG A 211 -4.30 10.37 24.71
CA ARG A 211 -5.10 9.53 25.60
C ARG A 211 -4.19 8.50 26.26
N VAL A 212 -3.88 8.73 27.54
CA VAL A 212 -2.99 7.87 28.33
C VAL A 212 -3.46 6.41 28.28
N GLY A 213 -2.54 5.51 27.92
CA GLY A 213 -2.80 4.07 27.78
C GLY A 213 -3.50 3.65 26.48
N HIS A 214 -3.91 4.60 25.63
CA HIS A 214 -4.78 4.32 24.49
C HIS A 214 -4.26 4.81 23.15
N GLY A 215 -3.57 5.94 23.07
CA GLY A 215 -3.15 6.47 21.77
C GLY A 215 -2.99 7.99 21.74
N TYR A 216 -2.53 8.50 20.61
CA TYR A 216 -2.41 9.92 20.34
C TYR A 216 -2.61 10.23 18.86
N SER A 217 -2.94 11.48 18.55
CA SER A 217 -3.03 11.99 17.18
C SER A 217 -2.11 13.20 17.01
N VAL A 218 -1.49 13.30 15.84
CA VAL A 218 -0.62 14.41 15.45
C VAL A 218 -1.07 15.05 14.15
N ARG A 219 -0.92 16.37 14.06
CA ARG A 219 -1.05 17.14 12.81
C ARG A 219 0.36 17.45 12.28
N PHE A 220 0.60 17.10 11.02
CA PHE A 220 1.85 17.39 10.35
C PHE A 220 1.83 18.83 9.82
N LYS A 221 2.94 19.56 9.95
CA LYS A 221 3.12 20.88 9.33
C LYS A 221 3.47 20.73 7.85
N ALA A 222 2.49 20.31 7.05
CA ALA A 222 2.66 19.99 5.62
C ALA A 222 2.93 21.22 4.73
N ASP A 223 2.77 22.42 5.29
CA ASP A 223 3.10 23.71 4.67
C ASP A 223 4.59 24.09 4.78
N ASP A 224 5.36 23.37 5.61
CA ASP A 224 6.81 23.58 5.73
C ASP A 224 7.53 23.19 4.42
N PRO A 225 8.39 24.05 3.84
CA PRO A 225 9.16 23.74 2.64
C PRO A 225 10.05 22.49 2.74
N LYS A 226 10.42 22.05 3.94
CA LYS A 226 11.23 20.84 4.17
C LYS A 226 10.40 19.57 4.25
N PHE A 227 9.07 19.68 4.26
CA PHE A 227 8.18 18.55 4.39
C PHE A 227 8.30 17.60 3.17
N PRO A 228 8.72 16.33 3.36
CA PRO A 228 9.13 15.49 2.24
C PRO A 228 7.97 14.81 1.50
N PHE A 229 6.75 14.87 2.01
CA PHE A 229 5.62 14.12 1.46
C PHE A 229 4.78 14.99 0.52
N PRO A 230 4.35 14.46 -0.64
CA PRO A 230 3.58 15.21 -1.64
C PRO A 230 2.09 15.32 -1.24
N VAL A 231 1.81 15.94 -0.08
CA VAL A 231 0.47 16.12 0.47
C VAL A 231 0.30 17.56 0.96
N SER A 232 -0.93 18.09 0.90
CA SER A 232 -1.24 19.45 1.36
C SER A 232 -1.73 19.51 2.80
N ASP A 233 -2.21 18.40 3.33
CA ASP A 233 -2.69 18.24 4.70
C ASP A 233 -2.46 16.78 5.10
N MET A 234 -2.06 16.56 6.35
CA MET A 234 -1.79 15.24 6.90
C MET A 234 -1.98 15.26 8.42
N ILE A 235 -2.80 14.32 8.89
CA ILE A 235 -2.99 13.98 10.28
C ILE A 235 -2.62 12.51 10.41
N GLY A 236 -1.92 12.13 11.48
CA GLY A 236 -1.64 10.75 11.77
C GLY A 236 -1.89 10.42 13.22
N GLY A 237 -1.79 9.15 13.57
CA GLY A 237 -1.97 8.75 14.95
C GLY A 237 -1.61 7.30 15.19
N TRP A 238 -1.55 6.99 16.48
CA TRP A 238 -1.34 5.67 17.03
C TRP A 238 -2.51 5.36 17.95
N GLU A 239 -3.11 4.19 17.80
CA GLU A 239 -4.08 3.64 18.72
C GLU A 239 -3.58 2.31 19.25
N LEU A 240 -3.77 2.08 20.54
CA LEU A 240 -3.30 0.91 21.26
C LEU A 240 -4.50 0.26 21.93
N SER A 241 -4.62 -1.05 21.75
CA SER A 241 -5.65 -1.85 22.40
C SER A 241 -5.06 -3.16 22.94
N SER A 242 -5.60 -3.64 24.05
CA SER A 242 -5.21 -4.93 24.63
C SER A 242 -5.83 -6.08 23.84
N LYS A 243 -5.07 -7.14 23.58
CA LYS A 243 -5.53 -8.33 22.86
C LYS A 243 -5.02 -9.61 23.52
N GLY A 244 -5.82 -10.15 24.44
CA GLY A 244 -5.37 -11.24 25.30
C GLY A 244 -4.21 -10.79 26.18
N GLU A 245 -3.09 -11.52 26.13
CA GLU A 245 -1.84 -11.17 26.82
C GLU A 245 -0.99 -10.15 26.04
N GLY A 246 -1.29 -9.95 24.76
CA GLY A 246 -0.58 -9.02 23.88
C GLY A 246 -1.32 -7.70 23.66
N SER A 247 -0.91 -6.99 22.62
CA SER A 247 -1.52 -5.73 22.20
C SER A 247 -1.63 -5.64 20.68
N GLU A 248 -2.57 -4.82 20.23
CA GLU A 248 -2.75 -4.42 18.84
C GLU A 248 -2.51 -2.92 18.73
N ILE A 249 -1.56 -2.55 17.87
CA ILE A 249 -1.17 -1.18 17.57
C ILE A 249 -1.72 -0.84 16.19
N GLN A 250 -2.60 0.15 16.12
CA GLN A 250 -3.08 0.71 14.86
C GLN A 250 -2.38 2.04 14.59
N ILE A 251 -1.61 2.10 13.50
CA ILE A 251 -1.05 3.34 12.96
C ILE A 251 -1.91 3.78 11.79
N TRP A 252 -2.28 5.06 11.74
CA TRP A 252 -3.10 5.58 10.66
C TRP A 252 -2.67 6.98 10.23
N PHE A 253 -2.99 7.32 9.00
CA PHE A 253 -2.77 8.63 8.40
C PHE A 253 -4.01 9.03 7.60
N GLU A 254 -4.51 10.23 7.83
CA GLU A 254 -5.49 10.91 6.97
C GLU A 254 -4.76 12.04 6.23
N LEU A 255 -4.85 12.05 4.90
CA LEU A 255 -4.05 12.97 4.09
C LEU A 255 -4.77 13.42 2.82
N LYS A 256 -4.27 14.52 2.24
CA LYS A 256 -4.72 15.06 0.95
C LYS A 256 -3.55 15.16 -0.03
N PRO A 257 -3.45 14.28 -1.05
CA PRO A 257 -2.37 14.28 -2.04
C PRO A 257 -2.30 15.57 -2.85
N LYS A 258 -1.08 15.95 -3.24
CA LYS A 258 -0.80 17.10 -4.13
C LYS A 258 0.20 16.67 -5.20
N PRO A 259 -0.19 16.63 -6.50
CA PRO A 259 -1.52 16.90 -7.05
C PRO A 259 -2.52 15.73 -6.84
N LEU A 260 -3.82 16.03 -6.85
CA LEU A 260 -4.88 15.04 -6.59
C LEU A 260 -4.95 13.92 -7.64
N TRP A 261 -4.65 14.19 -8.90
CA TRP A 261 -4.67 13.16 -9.95
C TRP A 261 -3.58 12.08 -9.76
N LEU A 262 -2.56 12.35 -8.95
CA LEU A 262 -1.55 11.38 -8.53
C LEU A 262 -1.92 10.61 -7.25
N ALA A 263 -3.11 10.82 -6.70
CA ALA A 263 -3.58 10.12 -5.50
C ALA A 263 -3.35 8.60 -5.53
N PRO A 264 -3.76 7.83 -6.56
CA PRO A 264 -3.56 6.39 -6.55
C PRO A 264 -2.08 5.96 -6.50
N VAL A 265 -1.19 6.76 -7.10
CA VAL A 265 0.26 6.52 -7.05
C VAL A 265 0.81 6.84 -5.67
N ILE A 266 0.54 8.05 -5.17
CA ILE A 266 1.02 8.53 -3.86
C ILE A 266 0.54 7.62 -2.74
N LEU A 267 -0.75 7.26 -2.73
CA LEU A 267 -1.34 6.39 -1.71
C LEU A 267 -0.72 5.00 -1.72
N SER A 268 -0.46 4.43 -2.89
CA SER A 268 0.17 3.12 -3.01
C SER A 268 1.61 3.11 -2.49
N LEU A 269 2.38 4.17 -2.76
CA LEU A 269 3.74 4.31 -2.25
C LEU A 269 3.77 4.50 -0.73
N LEU A 270 2.89 5.35 -0.19
CA LEU A 270 2.77 5.56 1.25
C LEU A 270 2.27 4.30 1.96
N ALA A 271 1.32 3.57 1.37
CA ALA A 271 0.85 2.28 1.89
C ALA A 271 1.99 1.25 1.93
N PHE A 272 2.82 1.18 0.89
CA PHE A 272 4.01 0.32 0.88
C PHE A 272 4.99 0.70 1.99
N GLN A 273 5.28 1.99 2.16
CA GLN A 273 6.17 2.45 3.22
C GLN A 273 5.62 2.10 4.60
N LEU A 274 4.30 2.30 4.81
CA LEU A 274 3.60 1.94 6.03
C LEU A 274 3.72 0.45 6.34
N ASP A 275 3.39 -0.41 5.36
CA ASP A 275 3.40 -1.86 5.50
C ASP A 275 4.80 -2.46 5.67
N SER A 276 5.83 -1.85 5.07
CA SER A 276 7.21 -2.37 5.12
C SER A 276 8.00 -1.89 6.33
N SER A 277 7.73 -0.68 6.82
CA SER A 277 8.54 -0.02 7.84
C SER A 277 7.98 -0.23 9.25
N PHE A 278 6.68 0.01 9.45
CA PHE A 278 6.10 0.03 10.79
C PHE A 278 6.09 -1.32 11.52
N PRO A 279 5.89 -2.47 10.86
CA PRO A 279 6.03 -3.75 11.56
C PRO A 279 7.39 -3.91 12.23
N LYS A 280 8.48 -3.44 11.59
CA LYS A 280 9.83 -3.47 12.17
C LYS A 280 9.99 -2.47 13.31
N VAL A 281 9.43 -1.27 13.17
CA VAL A 281 9.44 -0.25 14.25
C VAL A 281 8.73 -0.77 15.48
N VAL A 282 7.51 -1.29 15.32
CA VAL A 282 6.70 -1.84 16.41
C VAL A 282 7.36 -3.09 17.02
N GLN A 283 7.99 -3.94 16.20
CA GLN A 283 8.79 -5.06 16.69
C GLN A 283 9.96 -4.59 17.56
N ASN A 284 10.69 -3.56 17.15
CA ASN A 284 11.81 -3.03 17.91
C ASN A 284 11.34 -2.43 19.25
N MET A 285 10.21 -1.72 19.26
CA MET A 285 9.58 -1.24 20.49
C MET A 285 9.19 -2.40 21.43
N ALA A 286 8.60 -3.46 20.87
CA ALA A 286 8.21 -4.64 21.64
C ALA A 286 9.44 -5.38 22.21
N ASN A 287 10.54 -5.46 21.46
CA ASN A 287 11.79 -6.05 21.94
C ASN A 287 12.40 -5.25 23.10
N ASP A 288 12.32 -3.92 23.05
CA ASP A 288 12.84 -3.03 24.08
C ASP A 288 12.10 -3.23 25.42
N VAL A 289 10.76 -3.20 25.39
CA VAL A 289 9.95 -3.41 26.61
C VAL A 289 10.08 -4.81 27.20
N CYS A 290 10.32 -5.83 26.36
CA CYS A 290 10.55 -7.20 26.84
C CYS A 290 12.00 -7.44 27.29
N GLY A 291 12.96 -6.68 26.75
CA GLY A 291 14.38 -6.78 27.10
C GLY A 291 14.73 -6.19 28.47
N GLU A 292 14.06 -5.11 28.87
CA GLU A 292 14.23 -4.53 30.22
C GLU A 292 13.67 -5.42 31.35
N GLY A 293 12.80 -6.39 31.01
CA GLY A 293 12.18 -7.33 31.95
C GLY A 293 12.83 -8.72 32.00
N GLY A 294 14.17 -8.80 31.95
CA GLY A 294 14.97 -10.03 31.87
C GLY A 294 14.37 -11.29 32.52
N ASN A 295 14.49 -12.42 31.80
CA ASN A 295 14.04 -13.78 32.16
C ASN A 295 12.54 -14.10 32.05
N LEU A 296 11.90 -13.71 30.94
CA LEU A 296 10.77 -14.51 30.45
C LEU A 296 11.31 -15.77 29.76
N ASN A 297 11.37 -16.87 30.52
CA ASN A 297 11.66 -18.26 30.15
C ASN A 297 11.96 -18.50 28.65
N ALA A 298 13.24 -18.74 28.34
CA ALA A 298 13.78 -19.11 27.03
C ALA A 298 13.30 -20.48 26.48
N GLY A 299 12.11 -20.95 26.86
CA GLY A 299 11.54 -22.25 26.48
C GLY A 299 10.38 -22.19 25.48
N ASN A 300 9.87 -21.00 25.13
CA ASN A 300 8.86 -20.84 24.09
C ASN A 300 9.44 -20.02 22.92
N GLU A 301 9.89 -20.73 21.87
CA GLU A 301 10.28 -20.16 20.57
C GLU A 301 9.12 -19.52 19.80
N THR A 302 8.05 -19.11 20.47
CA THR A 302 7.09 -18.17 19.90
C THR A 302 7.67 -16.77 20.05
N GLY A 303 8.68 -16.47 19.25
CA GLY A 303 9.30 -15.13 19.20
C GLY A 303 8.21 -14.05 19.08
N ILE A 304 8.48 -12.86 19.61
CA ILE A 304 7.59 -11.72 19.43
C ILE A 304 7.48 -11.50 17.91
N VAL A 305 6.33 -11.80 17.33
CA VAL A 305 6.07 -11.61 15.89
C VAL A 305 5.10 -10.46 15.74
N ALA A 306 5.61 -9.31 15.31
CA ALA A 306 4.80 -8.23 14.78
C ALA A 306 4.05 -8.72 13.53
N ARG A 307 2.75 -8.96 13.65
CA ARG A 307 1.92 -9.43 12.53
C ARG A 307 1.07 -8.30 11.99
N LEU A 308 1.34 -7.92 10.74
CA LEU A 308 0.49 -7.01 10.00
C LEU A 308 -0.88 -7.66 9.75
N LEU A 309 -1.93 -7.02 10.23
CA LEU A 309 -3.28 -7.53 10.08
C LEU A 309 -3.89 -7.18 8.71
N PRO A 310 -4.87 -7.99 8.24
CA PRO A 310 -5.61 -7.69 7.03
C PRO A 310 -6.54 -6.48 7.15
N SER A 311 -6.56 -5.78 8.29
CA SER A 311 -7.48 -4.67 8.54
C SER A 311 -7.21 -3.55 7.55
N ALA A 312 -8.23 -3.20 6.79
CA ALA A 312 -8.29 -1.92 6.13
C ALA A 312 -9.18 -1.00 6.97
N CYS A 313 -8.66 0.21 7.19
CA CYS A 313 -9.51 1.38 7.37
C CYS A 313 -10.16 1.68 6.02
#